data_AF-A0A537ZHW0-F1
#
_entry.id   AF-A0A537ZHW0-F1
#
_cell.length_a   1.000
_cell.length_b   1.000
_cell.length_c   1.000
_cell.angle_alpha   90.00
_cell.angle_beta   90.00
_cell.angle_gamma   90.00
#
_symmetry.space_group_name_H-M   'P 1'
#
loop_
_entity.id
_entity.type
_entity.pdbx_description
1 polymer ?
#
loop_
_entity_poly.entity_id
_entity_poly.type
_entity_poly.pdbx_seq_one_letter_code
_entity_poly.pdbx_strand_id
1 'polypeptide(L)' 'MLYEGDAYEHGYWQQQFLGQWSVRLGGGTEQIQRNVLGERVLGLPPEPRPDKTEPFKDLPRN' A
#
# COMPACT_ATOMS: atom_id res chain seq x y z
N MET A 1 24.83 -10.55 2.11
CA MET A 1 23.72 -11.21 1.39
C MET A 1 24.28 -11.64 0.06
N LEU A 2 24.08 -12.91 -0.33
CA LEU A 2 24.48 -13.38 -1.67
C LEU A 2 23.64 -12.63 -2.72
N TYR A 3 24.25 -12.20 -3.82
CA TYR A 3 23.68 -11.44 -4.93
C TYR A 3 24.30 -11.84 -6.27
N GLU A 4 23.46 -12.05 -7.30
CA GLU A 4 23.91 -12.38 -8.65
C GLU A 4 24.81 -13.63 -8.69
N GLY A 5 26.07 -13.48 -9.08
CA GLY A 5 26.97 -14.59 -9.39
C GLY A 5 27.36 -15.48 -8.21
N ASP A 6 27.13 -15.04 -6.97
CA ASP A 6 27.39 -15.84 -5.76
C ASP A 6 26.10 -16.44 -5.15
N ALA A 7 24.94 -16.20 -5.76
CA ALA A 7 23.63 -16.66 -5.29
C ALA A 7 23.03 -17.76 -6.19
N TYR A 8 22.37 -18.75 -5.57
CA TYR A 8 21.54 -19.73 -6.30
C TYR A 8 20.46 -18.99 -7.10
N GLU A 9 20.31 -19.34 -8.38
CA GLU A 9 19.40 -18.68 -9.33
C GLU A 9 19.51 -17.14 -9.34
N HIS A 10 20.73 -16.62 -9.22
CA HIS A 10 21.00 -15.17 -9.23
C HIS A 10 20.28 -14.40 -8.12
N GLY A 11 19.82 -15.07 -7.06
CA GLY A 11 19.09 -14.46 -5.97
C GLY A 11 17.61 -14.19 -6.28
N TYR A 12 17.05 -14.79 -7.34
CA TYR A 12 15.66 -14.57 -7.77
C TYR A 12 14.66 -14.71 -6.62
N TRP A 13 14.70 -15.83 -5.88
CA TRP A 13 13.75 -16.10 -4.80
C TRP A 13 13.88 -15.12 -3.63
N GLN A 14 15.10 -14.73 -3.29
CA GLN A 14 15.38 -13.75 -2.24
C GLN A 14 14.79 -12.39 -2.62
N GLN A 15 14.99 -11.97 -3.88
CA GLN A 15 14.43 -10.72 -4.39
C GLN A 15 12.90 -10.77 -4.44
N GLN A 16 12.29 -11.86 -4.93
CA GLN A 16 10.84 -12.01 -4.94
C GLN A 16 10.25 -12.00 -3.52
N PHE A 17 10.86 -12.74 -2.59
CA PHE A 17 10.40 -12.82 -1.21
C PHE A 17 10.49 -11.49 -0.47
N LEU A 18 11.56 -10.71 -0.69
CA LEU A 18 11.69 -9.39 -0.06
C LEU A 18 10.84 -8.34 -0.78
N GLY A 19 10.71 -8.44 -2.10
CA GLY A 19 9.96 -7.52 -2.94
C GLY A 19 8.44 -7.63 -2.83
N GLN A 20 7.89 -8.77 -2.41
CA GLN A 20 6.44 -9.02 -2.35
C GLN A 20 5.63 -8.00 -1.51
N TRP A 21 6.27 -7.28 -0.60
CA TRP A 21 5.60 -6.29 0.24
C TRP A 21 5.47 -4.93 -0.44
N SER A 22 6.38 -4.62 -1.37
CA SER A 22 6.39 -3.33 -2.08
C SER A 22 5.07 -3.08 -2.83
N VAL A 23 4.58 -4.08 -3.56
CA VAL A 23 3.33 -4.01 -4.34
C VAL A 23 2.08 -3.90 -3.47
N ARG A 24 2.14 -4.35 -2.21
CA ARG A 24 1.03 -4.24 -1.25
C ARG A 24 0.90 -2.86 -0.61
N LEU A 25 1.90 -2.01 -0.80
CA LEU A 25 1.92 -0.61 -0.36
C LEU A 25 1.80 0.35 -1.55
N GLY A 26 2.48 0.01 -2.65
CA GLY A 26 2.50 0.81 -3.88
C GLY A 26 1.12 0.91 -4.51
N GLY A 27 0.67 2.13 -4.80
CA GLY A 27 -0.65 2.37 -5.37
C GLY A 27 -1.81 2.32 -4.36
N GLY A 28 -1.50 2.24 -3.06
CA GLY A 28 -2.46 2.16 -1.97
C GLY A 28 -2.34 0.84 -1.23
N THR A 29 -2.37 0.91 0.10
CA THR A 29 -2.26 -0.31 0.92
C THR A 29 -3.44 -1.25 0.69
N GLU A 30 -3.26 -2.53 0.97
CA GLU A 30 -4.34 -3.52 0.97
C GLU A 30 -5.58 -3.06 1.75
N GLN A 31 -5.39 -2.38 2.86
CA GLN A 31 -6.49 -1.81 3.66
C GLN A 31 -7.25 -0.73 2.89
N ILE A 32 -6.53 0.20 2.23
CA ILE A 32 -7.16 1.23 1.41
C ILE A 32 -7.92 0.60 0.23
N GLN A 33 -7.33 -0.39 -0.44
CA GLN A 33 -8.01 -1.09 -1.54
C GLN A 33 -9.29 -1.80 -1.08
N ARG A 34 -9.27 -2.43 0.09
CA ARG A 34 -10.47 -3.05 0.69
C ARG A 34 -11.54 -2.01 1.03
N ASN A 35 -11.16 -0.85 1.55
CA ASN A 35 -12.09 0.24 1.82
C ASN A 35 -12.71 0.77 0.53
N VAL A 36 -11.91 0.93 -0.54
CA VAL A 36 -12.41 1.32 -1.88
C VAL A 36 -13.42 0.31 -2.41
N LEU A 37 -13.15 -0.99 -2.29
CA LEU A 37 -14.11 -2.03 -2.67
C LEU A 37 -15.39 -1.96 -1.80
N GLY A 38 -15.24 -1.79 -0.49
CA GLY A 38 -16.36 -1.63 0.44
C GLY A 38 -17.29 -0.46 0.06
N GLU A 39 -16.71 0.72 -0.15
CA GLU A 39 -17.48 1.93 -0.48
C GLU A 39 -18.04 1.90 -1.91
N ARG A 40 -17.19 1.58 -2.90
CA ARG A 40 -17.56 1.77 -4.33
C ARG A 40 -18.27 0.59 -4.95
N VAL A 41 -17.98 -0.63 -4.50
CA VAL A 41 -18.58 -1.86 -5.05
C VAL A 41 -19.71 -2.35 -4.16
N LEU A 42 -19.48 -2.40 -2.85
CA LEU A 42 -20.44 -2.95 -1.90
C LEU A 42 -21.39 -1.89 -1.30
N GLY A 43 -21.14 -0.59 -1.51
CA GLY A 43 -21.98 0.49 -1.00
C GLY A 43 -21.95 0.66 0.52
N LEU A 44 -20.90 0.16 1.18
CA LEU A 44 -20.71 0.32 2.62
C LEU A 44 -20.44 1.79 2.97
N PRO A 45 -20.83 2.26 4.17
CA PRO A 45 -20.49 3.61 4.62
C PRO A 45 -18.97 3.84 4.63
N PRO A 46 -18.51 5.02 4.20
CA PRO A 46 -17.09 5.37 4.26
C PRO A 46 -16.61 5.50 5.70
N GLU A 47 -15.32 5.24 5.92
CA GLU A 47 -14.68 5.52 7.21
C GLU A 47 -14.73 7.03 7.53
N PRO A 48 -14.81 7.43 8.81
CA PRO A 48 -14.76 8.83 9.20
C PRO A 48 -13.47 9.50 8.73
N ARG A 49 -13.61 10.56 7.92
CA ARG A 49 -12.49 11.33 7.36
C ARG A 49 -12.70 12.82 7.64
N PRO A 50 -12.24 13.33 8.79
CA PRO A 50 -12.42 14.73 9.17
C PRO A 50 -11.67 15.71 8.24
N ASP A 51 -10.65 15.22 7.55
CA ASP A 51 -9.81 15.97 6.60
C ASP A 51 -10.41 16.05 5.18
N LYS A 52 -11.46 15.29 4.87
CA LYS A 52 -11.92 15.10 3.47
C LYS A 52 -12.48 16.36 2.82
N THR A 53 -13.06 17.27 3.62
CA THR A 53 -13.75 18.47 3.13
C THR A 53 -12.87 19.71 3.13
N GLU A 54 -11.75 19.67 3.83
CA GLU A 54 -10.88 20.83 3.98
C GLU A 54 -9.65 20.71 3.06
N PRO A 55 -9.27 21.80 2.37
CA PRO A 55 -7.99 21.83 1.66
C PRO A 55 -6.83 21.54 2.61
N PHE A 56 -5.81 20.83 2.13
CA PHE A 56 -4.67 20.41 2.96
C PHE A 56 -4.00 21.54 3.76
N LYS A 57 -3.97 22.76 3.20
CA LYS A 57 -3.39 23.95 3.84
C LYS A 57 -4.13 24.40 5.11
N ASP A 58 -5.41 24.03 5.22
CA ASP A 58 -6.32 24.47 6.29
C ASP A 58 -6.39 23.42 7.42
N LEU A 59 -5.74 22.26 7.26
CA LEU A 59 -5.72 21.20 8.27
C LEU A 59 -4.91 21.59 9.52
N PRO A 60 -5.31 21.13 10.72
CA PRO A 60 -4.55 21.34 11.97
C PRO A 60 -3.12 20.80 11.83
N ARG A 61 -2.13 21.63 12.17
CA ARG A 61 -0.71 21.23 12.20
C ARG A 61 -0.32 20.84 13.62
N ASN A 62 0.42 19.74 13.75
CA ASN A 62 1.10 19.34 14.99
C ASN A 62 2.41 20.10 15.17
#